data_AF-A0A976L8A9-F1
#
_entry.id   AF-A0A976L8A9-F1
#
_cell.length_a   1.000
_cell.length_b   1.000
_cell.length_c   1.000
_cell.angle_alpha   90.00
_cell.angle_beta   90.00
_cell.angle_gamma   90.00
#
_symmetry.space_group_name_H-M   'P 1'
#
loop_
_entity.id
_entity.type
_entity.pdbx_description
1 polymer ?
#
loop_
_entity_poly.entity_id
_entity_poly.type
_entity_poly.pdbx_seq_one_letter_code
_entity_poly.pdbx_strand_id
1 'polypeptide(L)'
;MMTMISFLHGVRHLLWLSFIIMLGACTTAPQQPQSEPPQPPYVLERSDLPELVQFGDYFGGLSEPQQHAMCASFNVRESRTLKADVPLLLHLLVARGIYDDCTDLQLLLAKTSQISTDTMKDASSRHFLSMLRRALLKRQEMIVTKVPKIKPKKKGAQKSVQGMDDKNTLKKNVDQAISQPASSMDPPVKASLQQESSSVELENARVMKKLEAIRAMEKKIDSP
;
A
#
# COMPACT_ATOMS: atom_id res chain seq x y z
N MET A 1 -25.34 -11.45 -53.34
CA MET A 1 -24.26 -11.34 -52.34
C MET A 1 -24.49 -10.27 -51.25
N MET A 2 -25.71 -9.72 -51.09
CA MET A 2 -25.98 -8.64 -50.10
C MET A 2 -26.65 -9.11 -48.81
N THR A 3 -26.96 -10.39 -48.64
CA THR A 3 -27.66 -10.91 -47.45
C THR A 3 -26.72 -11.39 -46.34
N MET A 4 -25.44 -11.65 -46.60
CA MET A 4 -24.54 -12.20 -45.58
C MET A 4 -23.99 -11.14 -44.60
N ILE A 5 -23.88 -9.88 -45.02
CA ILE A 5 -23.29 -8.81 -44.18
C ILE A 5 -24.24 -8.45 -43.02
N SER A 6 -25.56 -8.50 -43.24
CA SER A 6 -26.56 -8.23 -42.20
C SER A 6 -26.60 -9.32 -41.12
N PHE A 7 -26.27 -10.57 -41.46
CA PHE A 7 -26.20 -11.67 -40.49
C PHE A 7 -25.00 -11.52 -39.55
N LEU A 8 -23.84 -11.06 -40.04
CA LEU A 8 -22.67 -10.84 -39.17
C LEU A 8 -22.90 -9.70 -38.16
N HIS A 9 -23.65 -8.66 -38.51
CA HIS A 9 -23.97 -7.58 -37.57
C HIS A 9 -24.94 -8.03 -36.46
N GLY A 10 -25.91 -8.88 -36.78
CA GLY A 10 -26.86 -9.43 -35.80
C GLY A 10 -26.19 -10.32 -34.76
N VAL A 11 -25.27 -11.19 -35.19
CA VAL A 11 -24.54 -12.09 -34.28
C VAL A 11 -23.61 -11.32 -33.34
N ARG A 12 -22.99 -10.23 -33.82
CA ARG A 12 -22.15 -9.37 -32.98
C ARG A 12 -22.94 -8.67 -31.87
N HIS A 13 -24.16 -8.22 -32.15
CA HIS A 13 -25.04 -7.63 -31.13
C HIS A 13 -25.56 -8.65 -30.12
N LEU A 14 -25.89 -9.87 -30.56
CA LEU A 14 -26.30 -10.96 -29.66
C LEU A 14 -25.19 -11.37 -28.69
N LEU A 15 -23.93 -11.43 -29.15
CA LEU A 15 -22.78 -11.70 -28.29
C LEU A 15 -22.53 -10.60 -27.26
N TRP A 16 -22.74 -9.33 -27.64
CA TRP A 16 -22.58 -8.19 -26.73
C TRP A 16 -23.65 -8.17 -25.65
N LEU A 17 -24.90 -8.47 -26.00
CA LEU A 17 -26.00 -8.55 -25.03
C LEU A 17 -25.84 -9.72 -24.05
N SER A 18 -25.33 -10.87 -24.52
CA SER A 18 -25.04 -12.01 -23.63
C SER A 18 -23.93 -11.70 -22.62
N PHE A 19 -22.92 -10.92 -23.02
CA PHE A 19 -21.86 -10.47 -22.11
C PHE A 19 -22.40 -9.55 -21.01
N ILE A 20 -23.30 -8.60 -21.33
CA ILE A 20 -23.91 -7.70 -20.33
C ILE A 20 -24.77 -8.48 -19.32
N ILE A 21 -25.49 -9.51 -19.75
CA ILE A 21 -26.30 -10.35 -18.83
C ILE A 21 -25.40 -11.15 -17.88
N MET A 22 -24.23 -11.62 -18.34
CA MET A 22 -23.27 -12.33 -17.48
C MET A 22 -22.59 -11.42 -16.45
N LEU A 23 -22.44 -10.11 -16.72
CA LEU A 23 -21.95 -9.15 -15.71
C LEU A 23 -23.01 -8.77 -14.65
N GLY A 24 -24.29 -9.07 -14.88
CA GLY A 24 -25.39 -8.77 -13.96
C GLY A 24 -25.65 -9.86 -12.90
N ALA A 25 -24.96 -10.99 -12.96
CA ALA A 25 -25.19 -12.15 -12.09
C ALA A 25 -24.17 -12.29 -10.93
N CYS A 26 -23.50 -11.21 -10.52
CA CYS A 26 -22.97 -11.13 -9.16
C CYS A 26 -24.16 -10.83 -8.23
N THR A 27 -24.82 -11.91 -7.81
CA THR A 27 -25.80 -11.86 -6.73
C THR A 27 -25.14 -11.17 -5.54
N THR A 28 -25.71 -10.04 -5.13
CA THR A 28 -25.55 -9.51 -3.79
C THR A 28 -25.82 -10.67 -2.84
N ALA A 29 -24.75 -11.20 -2.23
CA ALA A 29 -24.87 -12.05 -1.06
C ALA A 29 -25.88 -11.36 -0.13
N PRO A 30 -26.84 -12.10 0.46
CA PRO A 30 -27.75 -11.51 1.42
C PRO A 30 -26.89 -10.73 2.40
N GLN A 31 -27.08 -9.41 2.45
CA GLN A 31 -26.51 -8.62 3.52
C GLN A 31 -26.96 -9.34 4.78
N GLN A 32 -26.00 -10.01 5.45
CA GLN A 32 -26.19 -10.33 6.85
C GLN A 32 -26.70 -9.04 7.47
N PRO A 33 -27.77 -9.10 8.30
CA PRO A 33 -28.21 -7.92 9.02
C PRO A 33 -26.95 -7.30 9.59
N GLN A 34 -26.67 -6.05 9.17
CA GLN A 34 -25.55 -5.30 9.71
C GLN A 34 -25.69 -5.48 11.21
N SER A 35 -24.81 -6.31 11.77
CA SER A 35 -24.65 -6.39 13.20
C SER A 35 -24.22 -4.97 13.48
N GLU A 36 -25.13 -4.19 14.06
CA GLU A 36 -24.83 -2.84 14.52
C GLU A 36 -23.44 -2.95 15.13
N PRO A 37 -22.43 -2.21 14.60
CA PRO A 37 -21.06 -2.37 15.05
C PRO A 37 -21.14 -2.30 16.56
N PRO A 38 -20.73 -3.37 17.28
CA PRO A 38 -21.02 -3.51 18.70
C PRO A 38 -20.68 -2.17 19.31
N GLN A 39 -21.70 -1.45 19.80
CA GLN A 39 -21.46 -0.13 20.36
C GLN A 39 -20.34 -0.37 21.35
N PRO A 40 -19.18 0.27 21.17
CA PRO A 40 -18.06 -0.06 22.01
C PRO A 40 -18.56 0.22 23.43
N PRO A 41 -18.49 -0.76 24.35
CA PRO A 41 -18.71 -0.45 25.77
C PRO A 41 -17.64 0.52 26.28
N TYR A 42 -16.68 0.84 25.40
CA TYR A 42 -15.49 1.59 25.64
C TYR A 42 -15.60 2.99 25.04
N VAL A 43 -15.69 3.99 25.91
CA VAL A 43 -15.72 5.40 25.54
C VAL A 43 -14.27 5.87 25.35
N LEU A 44 -13.87 6.12 24.09
CA LEU A 44 -12.55 6.65 23.74
C LEU A 44 -12.42 8.15 24.08
N GLU A 45 -12.58 8.48 25.36
CA GLU A 45 -12.40 9.84 25.88
C GLU A 45 -11.06 10.03 26.57
N ARG A 46 -10.41 8.94 26.96
CA ARG A 46 -9.14 8.97 27.69
C ARG A 46 -8.06 8.25 26.88
N SER A 47 -6.83 8.34 27.39
CA SER A 47 -5.64 7.76 26.74
C SER A 47 -4.52 7.54 27.76
N ASP A 48 -4.91 7.38 29.02
CA ASP A 48 -4.00 6.99 30.08
C ASP A 48 -3.65 5.50 29.93
N LEU A 49 -2.51 5.12 30.52
CA LEU A 49 -1.98 3.77 30.36
C LEU A 49 -2.97 2.66 30.80
N PRO A 50 -3.69 2.77 31.94
CA PRO A 50 -4.65 1.74 32.36
C PRO A 50 -5.77 1.53 31.33
N GLU A 51 -6.23 2.62 30.74
CA GLU A 51 -7.28 2.68 29.73
C GLU A 51 -6.78 1.96 28.47
N LEU A 52 -5.62 2.34 27.92
CA LEU A 52 -5.03 1.68 26.74
C LEU A 52 -4.76 0.17 26.94
N VAL A 53 -4.36 -0.24 28.15
CA VAL A 53 -4.18 -1.66 28.49
C VAL A 53 -5.53 -2.38 28.47
N GLN A 54 -6.54 -1.82 29.14
CA GLN A 54 -7.89 -2.39 29.16
C GLN A 54 -8.49 -2.48 27.75
N PHE A 55 -8.26 -1.46 26.90
CA PHE A 55 -8.65 -1.50 25.51
C PHE A 55 -7.93 -2.62 24.75
N GLY A 56 -6.62 -2.78 24.96
CA GLY A 56 -5.84 -3.86 24.35
C GLY A 56 -6.36 -5.24 24.72
N ASP A 57 -6.67 -5.46 26.00
CA ASP A 57 -7.24 -6.73 26.49
C ASP A 57 -8.63 -6.99 25.88
N TYR A 58 -9.48 -5.97 25.85
CA TYR A 58 -10.81 -6.05 25.24
C TYR A 58 -10.71 -6.38 23.75
N PHE A 59 -9.92 -5.60 23.00
CA PHE A 59 -9.76 -5.75 21.56
C PHE A 59 -9.12 -7.09 21.18
N GLY A 60 -8.13 -7.54 21.96
CA GLY A 60 -7.50 -8.86 21.79
C GLY A 60 -8.44 -10.03 22.07
N GLY A 61 -9.46 -9.84 22.90
CA GLY A 61 -10.51 -10.83 23.15
C GLY A 61 -11.61 -10.89 22.09
N LEU A 62 -11.68 -9.93 21.17
CA LEU A 62 -12.64 -9.92 20.08
C LEU A 62 -12.29 -10.93 19.00
N SER A 63 -13.30 -11.44 18.30
CA SER A 63 -13.10 -12.22 17.07
C SER A 63 -12.57 -11.35 15.93
N GLU A 64 -11.87 -11.94 14.97
CA GLU A 64 -11.27 -11.21 13.84
C GLU A 64 -12.28 -10.33 13.07
N PRO A 65 -13.53 -10.77 12.75
CA PRO A 65 -14.51 -9.90 12.12
C PRO A 65 -14.91 -8.69 12.98
N GLN A 66 -14.96 -8.86 14.30
CA GLN A 66 -15.25 -7.77 15.24
C GLN A 66 -14.07 -6.80 15.35
N GLN A 67 -12.84 -7.30 15.38
CA GLN A 67 -11.63 -6.47 15.32
C GLN A 67 -11.60 -5.64 14.05
N HIS A 68 -11.92 -6.26 12.90
CA HIS A 68 -12.01 -5.57 11.62
C HIS A 68 -13.08 -4.48 11.63
N ALA A 69 -14.30 -4.80 12.09
CA ALA A 69 -15.40 -3.83 12.18
C ALA A 69 -15.06 -2.65 13.10
N MET A 70 -14.46 -2.92 14.27
CA MET A 70 -14.05 -1.89 15.21
C MET A 70 -12.93 -1.02 14.63
N CYS A 71 -11.95 -1.61 13.95
CA CYS A 71 -10.89 -0.84 13.30
C CYS A 71 -11.43 0.02 12.15
N ALA A 72 -12.37 -0.49 11.35
CA ALA A 72 -13.03 0.30 10.31
C ALA A 72 -13.74 1.53 10.91
N SER A 73 -14.41 1.36 12.06
CA SER A 73 -15.07 2.47 12.76
C SER A 73 -14.07 3.55 13.21
N PHE A 74 -12.88 3.16 13.69
CA PHE A 74 -11.84 4.11 14.09
C PHE A 74 -11.25 4.85 12.90
N ASN A 75 -11.03 4.18 11.77
CA ASN A 75 -10.56 4.83 10.53
C ASN A 75 -11.57 5.86 10.01
N VAL A 76 -12.87 5.56 10.08
CA VAL A 76 -13.92 6.51 9.71
C VAL A 76 -13.94 7.71 10.67
N ARG A 77 -13.78 7.49 11.97
CA ARG A 77 -13.70 8.59 12.94
C ARG A 77 -12.46 9.46 12.74
N GLU A 78 -11.32 8.82 12.47
CA GLU A 78 -10.04 9.50 12.24
C GLU A 78 -10.10 10.41 11.01
N SER A 79 -10.61 9.91 9.89
CA SER A 79 -10.79 10.69 8.66
C SER A 79 -11.80 11.83 8.77
N ARG A 80 -12.78 11.74 9.67
CA ARG A 80 -13.75 12.83 9.94
C ARG A 80 -13.20 13.92 10.85
N THR A 81 -12.14 13.64 11.60
CA THR A 81 -11.60 14.59 12.55
C THR A 81 -10.53 15.44 11.88
N LEU A 82 -10.80 16.74 11.72
CA LEU A 82 -9.87 17.70 11.09
C LEU A 82 -8.55 17.85 11.85
N LYS A 83 -8.50 17.45 13.11
CA LYS A 83 -7.31 17.45 13.96
C LYS A 83 -7.00 16.03 14.41
N ALA A 84 -5.71 15.73 14.56
CA ALA A 84 -5.23 14.51 15.16
C ALA A 84 -5.76 14.39 16.60
N ASP A 85 -6.79 13.58 16.80
CA ASP A 85 -7.30 13.22 18.12
C ASP A 85 -6.31 12.24 18.76
N VAL A 86 -5.50 12.75 19.69
CA VAL A 86 -4.41 12.01 20.33
C VAL A 86 -4.93 10.70 20.95
N PRO A 87 -6.00 10.71 21.78
CA PRO A 87 -6.64 9.49 22.26
C PRO A 87 -6.93 8.45 21.18
N LEU A 88 -7.58 8.86 20.09
CA LEU A 88 -7.92 7.96 18.99
C LEU A 88 -6.68 7.35 18.34
N LEU A 89 -5.63 8.15 18.13
CA LEU A 89 -4.37 7.67 17.55
C LEU A 89 -3.67 6.65 18.44
N LEU A 90 -3.71 6.81 19.77
CA LEU A 90 -3.14 5.84 20.69
C LEU A 90 -3.92 4.51 20.67
N HIS A 91 -5.25 4.58 20.65
CA HIS A 91 -6.10 3.40 20.50
C HIS A 91 -5.85 2.65 19.19
N LEU A 92 -5.77 3.39 18.08
CA LEU A 92 -5.41 2.83 16.78
C LEU A 92 -4.03 2.17 16.80
N LEU A 93 -3.06 2.75 17.52
CA LEU A 93 -1.72 2.17 17.66
C LEU A 93 -1.72 0.86 18.44
N VAL A 94 -2.50 0.78 19.51
CA VAL A 94 -2.70 -0.47 20.27
C VAL A 94 -3.42 -1.51 19.41
N ALA A 95 -4.51 -1.12 18.74
CA ALA A 95 -5.28 -1.99 17.85
C ALA A 95 -4.41 -2.55 16.73
N ARG A 96 -3.55 -1.72 16.10
CA ARG A 96 -2.55 -2.13 15.11
C ARG A 96 -1.51 -3.10 15.67
N GLY A 97 -1.14 -2.96 16.94
CA GLY A 97 -0.23 -3.89 17.62
C GLY A 97 -0.80 -5.30 17.72
N ILE A 98 -2.12 -5.40 17.88
CA ILE A 98 -2.85 -6.66 18.05
C ILE A 98 -3.30 -7.23 16.69
N TYR A 99 -3.90 -6.39 15.84
CA TYR A 99 -4.44 -6.75 14.54
C TYR A 99 -3.66 -6.05 13.41
N ASP A 100 -2.88 -6.84 12.67
CA ASP A 100 -1.95 -6.39 11.63
C ASP A 100 -2.63 -5.81 10.38
N ASP A 101 -3.96 -5.82 10.27
CA ASP A 101 -4.70 -5.15 9.18
C ASP A 101 -5.39 -3.88 9.65
N CYS A 102 -5.21 -3.50 10.92
CA CYS A 102 -5.85 -2.31 11.45
C CYS A 102 -5.09 -1.03 11.08
N THR A 103 -5.49 -0.32 10.02
CA THR A 103 -4.89 0.96 9.56
C THR A 103 -3.50 0.81 8.95
N ASP A 104 -3.12 1.71 8.05
CA ASP A 104 -1.77 1.78 7.50
C ASP A 104 -0.75 2.16 8.60
N LEU A 105 0.24 1.28 8.82
CA LEU A 105 1.24 1.46 9.86
C LEU A 105 2.13 2.70 9.62
N GLN A 106 2.51 2.99 8.38
CA GLN A 106 3.37 4.14 8.07
C GLN A 106 2.63 5.45 8.34
N LEU A 107 1.38 5.53 7.89
CA LEU A 107 0.52 6.67 8.16
C LEU A 107 0.32 6.88 9.66
N LEU A 108 0.09 5.79 10.39
CA LEU A 108 -0.12 5.85 11.84
C LEU A 108 1.15 6.25 12.60
N LEU A 109 2.32 5.75 12.20
CA LEU A 109 3.60 6.16 12.78
C LEU A 109 3.91 7.64 12.48
N ALA A 110 3.65 8.10 11.26
CA ALA A 110 3.82 9.50 10.89
C ALA A 110 2.93 10.42 11.76
N LYS A 111 1.64 10.10 11.90
CA LYS A 111 0.69 10.87 12.72
C LYS A 111 1.07 10.83 14.20
N THR A 112 1.46 9.67 14.71
CA THR A 112 1.85 9.55 16.12
C THR A 112 3.18 10.24 16.42
N SER A 113 4.12 10.30 15.47
CA SER A 113 5.40 11.01 15.66
C SER A 113 5.23 12.50 16.00
N GLN A 114 4.12 13.10 15.55
CA GLN A 114 3.75 14.48 15.82
C GLN A 114 3.16 14.70 17.22
N ILE A 115 2.79 13.62 17.92
CA ILE A 115 2.29 13.69 19.30
C ILE A 115 3.49 14.00 20.19
N SER A 116 3.60 15.26 20.62
CA SER A 116 4.63 15.66 21.58
C SER A 116 4.44 14.86 22.87
N THR A 117 5.46 14.11 23.26
CA THR A 117 5.46 13.36 24.52
C THR A 117 5.32 14.28 25.74
N ASP A 118 5.64 15.57 25.61
CA ASP A 118 5.49 16.55 26.69
C ASP A 118 4.02 16.81 27.05
N THR A 119 3.09 16.53 26.13
CA THR A 119 1.65 16.65 26.38
C THR A 119 1.10 15.51 27.24
N MET A 120 1.83 14.40 27.35
CA MET A 120 1.46 13.28 28.20
C MET A 120 1.94 13.57 29.63
N LYS A 121 1.00 13.68 30.57
CA LYS A 121 1.31 13.94 31.98
C LYS A 121 2.14 12.82 32.63
N ASP A 122 1.88 11.56 32.27
CA ASP A 122 2.50 10.40 32.91
C ASP A 122 3.76 9.90 32.16
N ALA A 123 4.84 9.67 32.92
CA ALA A 123 6.07 9.06 32.42
C ALA A 123 5.85 7.62 31.93
N SER A 124 4.94 6.90 32.58
CA SER A 124 4.62 5.51 32.23
C SER A 124 3.97 5.43 30.84
N SER A 125 2.99 6.30 30.56
CA SER A 125 2.37 6.41 29.24
C SER A 125 3.37 6.78 28.15
N ARG A 126 4.29 7.72 28.42
CA ARG A 126 5.36 8.08 27.48
C ARG A 126 6.26 6.89 27.17
N HIS A 127 6.64 6.14 28.21
CA HIS A 127 7.49 4.96 28.05
C HIS A 127 6.78 3.86 27.26
N PHE A 128 5.52 3.56 27.59
CA PHE A 128 4.68 2.60 26.89
C PHE A 128 4.55 2.93 25.41
N LEU A 129 4.22 4.18 25.07
CA LEU A 129 4.10 4.62 23.69
C LEU A 129 5.41 4.45 22.91
N SER A 130 6.53 4.82 23.52
CA SER A 130 7.86 4.64 22.94
C SER A 130 8.17 3.17 22.71
N MET A 131 7.84 2.29 23.65
CA MET A 131 8.03 0.84 23.53
C MET A 131 7.16 0.25 22.41
N LEU A 132 5.88 0.62 22.35
CA LEU A 132 4.94 0.15 21.35
C LEU A 132 5.36 0.57 19.94
N ARG A 133 5.77 1.83 19.75
CA ARG A 133 6.32 2.32 18.46
C ARG A 133 7.55 1.52 18.04
N ARG A 134 8.49 1.29 18.95
CA ARG A 134 9.70 0.50 18.67
C ARG A 134 9.36 -0.95 18.30
N ALA A 135 8.40 -1.55 18.99
CA ALA A 135 7.96 -2.91 18.69
C ALA A 135 7.33 -3.02 17.29
N LEU A 136 6.48 -2.07 16.92
CA LEU A 136 5.85 -2.01 15.60
C LEU A 136 6.87 -1.79 14.46
N LEU A 137 7.82 -0.86 14.65
CA LEU A 137 8.91 -0.63 13.69
C LEU A 137 9.76 -1.89 13.49
N LYS A 138 10.14 -2.57 14.58
CA LYS A 138 10.90 -3.82 14.51
C LYS A 138 10.12 -4.92 13.78
N ARG A 139 8.80 -5.00 14.00
CA ARG A 139 7.92 -5.95 13.30
C ARG A 139 7.89 -5.69 11.79
N GLN A 140 7.86 -4.43 11.39
CA GLN A 140 7.92 -4.04 9.99
C GLN A 140 9.24 -4.45 9.32
N GLU A 141 10.39 -4.20 9.97
CA GLU A 141 11.71 -4.61 9.46
C GLU A 141 11.78 -6.13 9.20
N MET A 142 11.19 -6.93 10.10
CA MET A 142 11.13 -8.40 9.95
C MET A 142 10.24 -8.86 8.79
N ILE A 143 9.19 -8.11 8.46
CA ILE A 143 8.30 -8.44 7.32
C ILE A 143 9.02 -8.11 6.00
N VAL A 144 9.71 -6.96 5.93
CA VAL A 144 10.44 -6.52 4.73
C VAL A 144 11.61 -7.45 4.40
N THR A 145 12.31 -7.99 5.41
CA THR A 145 13.42 -8.94 5.19
C THR A 145 12.98 -10.34 4.78
N LYS A 146 11.71 -10.70 4.98
CA LYS A 146 11.18 -12.04 4.66
C LYS A 146 10.63 -12.18 3.24
N VAL A 147 10.60 -11.14 2.41
CA VAL A 147 10.29 -11.29 0.98
C VAL A 147 11.40 -12.13 0.35
N PRO A 148 11.17 -13.40 0.00
CA PRO A 148 12.22 -14.22 -0.59
C PRO A 148 12.53 -13.57 -1.94
N LYS A 149 13.77 -13.10 -2.12
CA LYS A 149 14.28 -12.75 -3.44
C LYS A 149 14.05 -13.97 -4.32
N ILE A 150 13.02 -13.93 -5.16
CA ILE A 150 12.72 -14.94 -6.17
C ILE A 150 13.96 -14.97 -7.05
N LYS A 151 14.87 -15.92 -6.79
CA LYS A 151 16.07 -16.10 -7.59
C LYS A 151 15.57 -16.37 -9.01
N PRO A 152 15.92 -15.53 -10.01
CA PRO A 152 15.53 -15.80 -11.38
C PRO A 152 16.06 -17.19 -11.74
N LYS A 153 15.13 -18.10 -12.03
CA LYS A 153 15.38 -19.47 -12.47
C LYS A 153 16.26 -19.36 -13.71
N LYS A 154 17.57 -19.63 -13.58
CA LYS A 154 18.50 -19.69 -14.71
C LYS A 154 17.92 -20.73 -15.68
N LYS A 155 17.38 -20.26 -16.82
CA LYS A 155 16.95 -21.14 -17.91
C LYS A 155 18.16 -21.95 -18.34
N GLY A 156 18.00 -23.26 -18.33
CA GLY A 156 19.04 -24.21 -18.71
C GLY A 156 19.58 -23.90 -20.11
N ALA A 157 20.90 -23.94 -20.24
CA ALA A 157 21.55 -24.04 -21.52
C ALA A 157 21.17 -25.39 -22.14
N GLN A 158 20.20 -25.38 -23.07
CA GLN A 158 20.04 -26.46 -24.03
C GLN A 158 21.32 -26.50 -24.89
N LYS A 159 22.14 -27.54 -24.69
CA LYS A 159 23.07 -28.00 -25.72
C LYS A 159 22.22 -28.53 -26.88
N SER A 160 22.15 -27.80 -27.99
CA SER A 160 21.79 -28.38 -29.28
C SER A 160 23.06 -28.90 -29.95
N VAL A 161 22.98 -30.14 -30.42
CA VAL A 161 23.91 -30.74 -31.36
C VAL A 161 23.08 -31.11 -32.59
N GLN A 162 23.70 -30.91 -33.76
CA GLN A 162 23.36 -31.44 -35.09
C GLN A 162 22.34 -30.67 -35.96
N GLY A 163 22.77 -30.39 -37.20
CA GLY A 163 21.88 -30.24 -38.35
C GLY A 163 22.30 -29.16 -39.34
N MET A 164 23.18 -29.50 -40.27
CA MET A 164 23.59 -28.71 -41.44
C MET A 164 22.45 -28.48 -42.44
N ASP A 165 22.57 -27.36 -43.15
CA ASP A 165 22.12 -27.03 -44.51
C ASP A 165 20.63 -27.21 -44.86
N ASP A 166 19.94 -26.11 -45.18
CA ASP A 166 19.65 -25.81 -46.59
C ASP A 166 19.06 -24.40 -46.84
N LYS A 167 19.34 -23.97 -48.07
CA LYS A 167 19.10 -22.67 -48.70
C LYS A 167 17.61 -22.26 -48.73
N ASN A 168 17.35 -20.94 -48.75
CA ASN A 168 16.97 -20.19 -49.95
C ASN A 168 16.07 -18.99 -49.59
N THR A 169 16.56 -17.77 -49.88
CA THR A 169 15.88 -16.65 -50.59
C THR A 169 14.42 -16.26 -50.26
N LEU A 170 13.95 -15.01 -50.23
CA LEU A 170 14.46 -13.70 -50.68
C LEU A 170 13.24 -12.74 -50.72
N LYS A 171 13.45 -11.45 -50.35
CA LYS A 171 12.63 -10.25 -50.68
C LYS A 171 11.22 -10.17 -50.05
N LYS A 172 10.69 -9.02 -49.62
CA LYS A 172 10.89 -7.58 -49.91
C LYS A 172 10.16 -6.83 -48.77
N ASN A 173 10.74 -5.89 -48.03
CA ASN A 173 10.82 -4.43 -48.31
C ASN A 173 9.54 -3.83 -48.92
N VAL A 174 9.00 -2.66 -48.57
CA VAL A 174 9.23 -1.54 -47.63
C VAL A 174 8.26 -0.43 -48.16
N ASP A 175 8.04 0.66 -47.41
CA ASP A 175 7.40 1.94 -47.79
C ASP A 175 5.86 2.02 -47.81
N GLN A 176 5.19 2.89 -47.03
CA GLN A 176 5.26 4.36 -46.84
C GLN A 176 4.27 5.12 -47.75
N ALA A 177 3.34 5.87 -47.14
CA ALA A 177 2.72 7.16 -47.57
C ALA A 177 1.44 7.39 -46.71
N ILE A 178 1.41 8.30 -45.73
CA ILE A 178 1.19 9.75 -45.80
C ILE A 178 -0.04 10.14 -46.63
N SER A 179 -1.10 10.65 -45.95
CA SER A 179 -1.89 11.84 -46.34
C SER A 179 -2.85 12.27 -45.21
N GLN A 180 -2.62 13.47 -44.69
CA GLN A 180 -3.50 14.32 -43.83
C GLN A 180 -4.73 14.84 -44.64
N PRO A 181 -5.79 15.52 -44.10
CA PRO A 181 -5.72 16.64 -43.11
C PRO A 181 -6.92 16.91 -42.14
N ALA A 182 -6.67 17.86 -41.21
CA ALA A 182 -7.55 18.87 -40.55
C ALA A 182 -8.86 18.40 -39.84
N SER A 183 -9.27 18.86 -38.65
CA SER A 183 -9.29 20.21 -38.06
C SER A 183 -9.78 20.17 -36.59
N SER A 184 -9.17 21.04 -35.75
CA SER A 184 -9.67 21.75 -34.53
C SER A 184 -10.32 20.96 -33.37
N MET A 185 -10.06 21.20 -32.08
CA MET A 185 -9.51 22.37 -31.38
C MET A 185 -9.08 21.95 -29.95
N ASP A 186 -7.98 22.55 -29.48
CA ASP A 186 -7.27 22.44 -28.17
C ASP A 186 -8.10 22.94 -26.93
N PRO A 187 -7.70 22.73 -25.64
CA PRO A 187 -6.31 22.82 -25.15
C PRO A 187 -5.77 21.76 -24.13
N PRO A 188 -4.43 21.74 -23.94
CA PRO A 188 -3.73 20.84 -23.03
C PRO A 188 -3.33 21.50 -21.69
N VAL A 189 -3.42 20.74 -20.59
CA VAL A 189 -2.74 21.05 -19.32
C VAL A 189 -1.70 19.96 -19.07
N LYS A 190 -0.44 20.29 -19.37
CA LYS A 190 0.75 19.57 -18.89
C LYS A 190 1.63 20.58 -18.17
N ALA A 191 1.71 20.46 -16.86
CA ALA A 191 2.88 20.86 -16.09
C ALA A 191 2.84 20.20 -14.70
N SER A 192 4.03 19.79 -14.25
CA SER A 192 4.38 19.47 -12.86
C SER A 192 4.07 18.06 -12.35
N LEU A 193 4.96 17.12 -12.69
CA LEU A 193 5.30 15.96 -11.85
C LEU A 193 6.67 15.43 -12.27
N GLN A 194 7.72 16.20 -11.97
CA GLN A 194 9.10 15.70 -12.15
C GLN A 194 10.16 16.38 -11.26
N GLN A 195 9.76 16.99 -10.14
CA GLN A 195 10.70 17.75 -9.29
C GLN A 195 10.95 17.15 -7.89
N GLU A 196 10.27 16.07 -7.50
CA GLU A 196 10.38 15.57 -6.10
C GLU A 196 11.39 14.42 -5.91
N SER A 197 11.85 13.75 -6.97
CA SER A 197 12.78 12.61 -6.80
C SER A 197 14.24 13.00 -6.59
N SER A 198 14.65 14.24 -6.91
CA SER A 198 16.05 14.67 -6.78
C SER A 198 16.41 15.16 -5.37
N SER A 199 15.42 15.59 -4.57
CA SER A 199 15.66 16.10 -3.23
C SER A 199 15.98 14.99 -2.23
N VAL A 200 15.30 13.84 -2.34
CA VAL A 200 15.47 12.70 -1.42
C VAL A 200 16.83 12.01 -1.63
N GLU A 201 17.30 11.93 -2.87
CA GLU A 201 18.58 11.29 -3.19
C GLU A 201 19.79 12.11 -2.70
N LEU A 202 19.69 13.44 -2.80
CA LEU A 202 20.73 14.36 -2.28
C LEU A 202 20.82 14.33 -0.75
N GLU A 203 19.68 14.19 -0.06
CA GLU A 203 19.64 14.12 1.40
C GLU A 203 20.25 12.80 1.91
N ASN A 204 19.94 11.68 1.25
CA ASN A 204 20.53 10.37 1.56
C ASN A 204 22.05 10.35 1.35
N ALA A 205 22.56 10.97 0.29
CA ALA A 205 24.01 11.11 0.05
C ALA A 205 24.70 11.93 1.18
N ARG A 206 24.03 12.97 1.69
CA ARG A 206 24.54 13.79 2.78
C ARG A 206 24.59 13.02 4.11
N VAL A 207 23.59 12.19 4.40
CA VAL A 207 23.55 11.35 5.61
C VAL A 207 24.66 10.30 5.58
N MET A 208 24.85 9.62 4.45
CA MET A 208 25.92 8.61 4.30
C MET A 208 27.32 9.21 4.52
N LYS A 209 27.58 10.40 3.98
CA LYS A 209 28.86 11.09 4.17
C LYS A 209 29.12 11.47 5.64
N LYS A 210 28.07 11.83 6.40
CA LYS A 210 28.19 12.09 7.85
C LYS A 210 28.48 10.81 8.63
N LEU A 211 27.86 9.69 8.24
CA LEU A 211 28.07 8.39 8.90
C LEU A 211 29.51 7.88 8.73
N GLU A 212 30.10 8.06 7.54
CA GLU A 212 31.50 7.72 7.29
C GLU A 212 32.49 8.58 8.10
N ALA A 213 32.19 9.88 8.25
CA ALA A 213 33.00 10.77 9.07
C ALA A 213 33.03 10.36 10.55
N ILE A 214 31.89 9.92 11.10
CA ILE A 214 31.81 9.44 12.48
C ILE A 214 32.63 8.16 12.65
N ARG A 215 32.48 7.20 11.72
CA ARG A 215 33.26 5.95 11.75
C ARG A 215 34.77 6.18 11.63
N ALA A 216 35.19 7.20 10.86
CA ALA A 216 36.59 7.59 10.75
C ALA A 216 37.14 8.23 12.05
N MET A 217 36.29 8.94 12.80
CA MET A 217 36.67 9.50 14.09
C MET A 217 36.75 8.43 15.18
N GLU A 218 35.83 7.46 15.21
CA GLU A 218 35.92 6.31 16.13
C GLU A 218 37.23 5.53 15.93
N LYS A 219 37.62 5.28 14.67
CA LYS A 219 38.88 4.59 14.37
C LYS A 219 40.14 5.36 14.83
N LYS A 220 40.07 6.69 14.97
CA LYS A 220 41.18 7.51 15.50
C LYS A 220 41.26 7.50 17.03
N ILE A 221 40.18 7.17 17.72
CA ILE A 221 40.14 7.11 19.18
C ILE A 221 40.74 5.77 19.67
N ASP A 222 40.63 4.71 18.88
CA ASP A 222 41.15 3.37 19.20
C ASP A 222 42.61 3.11 18.78
N SER A 223 43.31 4.11 18.22
CA SER A 223 44.73 3.98 17.88
C SER A 223 45.57 4.76 18.91
N PRO A 224 46.30 4.08 19.81
CA PRO A 224 47.18 4.74 20.79
C PRO A 224 48.37 5.45 20.13
#